data_AF-A0A7X3LNY9-F1
#
_entry.id   AF-A0A7X3LNY9-F1
#
_cell.length_a   1.000
_cell.length_b   1.000
_cell.length_c   1.000
_cell.angle_alpha   90.00
_cell.angle_beta   90.00
_cell.angle_gamma   90.00
#
_symmetry.space_group_name_H-M   'P 1'
#
loop_
_entity.id
_entity.type
_entity.pdbx_description
1 polymer ?
#
loop_
_entity_poly.entity_id
_entity_poly.type
_entity_poly.pdbx_seq_one_letter_code
_entity_poly.pdbx_strand_id
1 'polypeptide(L)'
;MDRLNVFGNESPNFLKGFQSVAFKPTCQCTPIATQRKSDPQTFSPRIKALGGNPDKIWVQGKYSAFDDDGLRTLRHHVRRHKPGLIVLDPLFNYVPADRNAYSPNEIRAIMGELNEIGESSNAAVLLIRHLTKTKRDKQIYQGAGGIDVIGFARSAIRIEKHPDNPDLRLMVHLKWNLTTQSKSWVYEVVKKDGEDLPIIQWRGQSDISIDDLGSDDSDERPPPRRNAVEFLRAELKDGPMPAKYLLEKAENEGIKKRTLDRAKSELNVIVEQQKRKWVWRLPSDG
;
A
#
# COMPACT_ATOMS: atom_id res chain seq x y z
N MET A 1 12.20 -20.33 31.22
CA MET A 1 13.53 -19.77 30.88
C MET A 1 14.13 -20.72 29.88
N ASP A 2 14.22 -20.31 28.61
CA ASP A 2 15.36 -20.62 27.76
C ASP A 2 15.24 -19.79 26.47
N ARG A 3 16.19 -18.86 26.36
CA ARG A 3 16.35 -17.92 25.25
C ARG A 3 17.31 -18.56 24.26
N LEU A 4 16.83 -18.94 23.07
CA LEU A 4 17.72 -19.16 21.93
C LEU A 4 17.92 -17.83 21.19
N ASN A 5 19.00 -17.16 21.58
CA ASN A 5 19.65 -16.10 20.83
C ASN A 5 20.21 -16.69 19.53
N VAL A 6 19.63 -16.35 18.38
CA VAL A 6 20.24 -16.61 17.07
C VAL A 6 20.15 -15.36 16.21
N PHE A 7 20.76 -14.26 16.66
CA PHE A 7 21.10 -13.14 15.77
C PHE A 7 22.42 -12.54 16.24
N GLY A 8 23.51 -13.02 15.64
CA GLY A 8 24.81 -12.37 15.71
C GLY A 8 24.76 -11.03 14.95
N ASN A 9 25.52 -10.07 15.47
CA ASN A 9 25.74 -8.73 14.92
C ASN A 9 26.26 -8.79 13.48
N GLU A 10 25.40 -8.74 12.46
CA GLU A 10 25.71 -8.19 11.15
C GLU A 10 24.43 -7.55 10.54
N SER A 11 24.52 -6.26 10.22
CA SER A 11 23.51 -5.51 9.46
C SER A 11 23.84 -5.53 7.96
N PRO A 12 22.95 -5.15 7.04
CA PRO A 12 21.61 -5.68 6.80
C PRO A 12 21.47 -6.13 5.32
N ASN A 13 21.46 -7.43 5.05
CA ASN A 13 21.24 -7.96 3.69
C ASN A 13 19.75 -8.06 3.27
N PHE A 14 18.82 -7.56 4.09
CA PHE A 14 17.38 -7.53 3.78
C PHE A 14 17.02 -6.53 2.66
N LEU A 15 17.88 -5.54 2.38
CA LEU A 15 17.62 -4.46 1.43
C LEU A 15 17.93 -4.79 -0.04
N LYS A 16 18.63 -5.88 -0.36
CA LYS A 16 18.81 -6.32 -1.76
C LYS A 16 17.52 -6.90 -2.38
N GLY A 17 16.54 -7.28 -1.55
CA GLY A 17 15.25 -7.82 -2.03
C GLY A 17 14.29 -6.76 -2.59
N PHE A 18 14.40 -5.50 -2.16
CA PHE A 18 13.42 -4.46 -2.52
C PHE A 18 13.90 -3.44 -3.57
N GLN A 19 15.20 -3.18 -3.69
CA GLN A 19 15.74 -2.40 -4.82
C GLN A 19 15.76 -3.19 -6.14
N SER A 20 15.38 -4.47 -6.10
CA SER A 20 15.31 -5.36 -7.26
C SER A 20 13.92 -5.94 -7.52
N VAL A 21 12.82 -5.29 -7.09
CA VAL A 21 11.45 -5.68 -7.48
C VAL A 21 11.12 -5.20 -8.91
N ALA A 22 12.02 -5.48 -9.84
CA ALA A 22 11.61 -6.21 -11.03
C ALA A 22 11.67 -7.67 -10.60
N PHE A 23 10.55 -8.21 -10.09
CA PHE A 23 10.31 -9.61 -9.73
C PHE A 23 11.51 -10.54 -10.05
N LYS A 24 12.58 -10.52 -9.22
CA LYS A 24 13.73 -11.39 -9.50
C LYS A 24 13.25 -12.82 -9.30
N PRO A 25 13.22 -13.67 -10.34
CA PRO A 25 12.49 -14.94 -10.34
C PRO A 25 13.29 -16.07 -9.68
N THR A 26 14.01 -15.76 -8.60
CA THR A 26 14.81 -16.74 -7.84
C THR A 26 13.97 -17.54 -6.86
N CYS A 27 12.79 -17.07 -6.47
CA CYS A 27 11.81 -17.93 -5.82
C CYS A 27 11.01 -18.70 -6.90
N GLN A 28 11.10 -20.03 -6.87
CA GLN A 28 10.28 -20.95 -7.66
C GLN A 28 8.81 -20.94 -7.18
N CYS A 29 8.21 -19.76 -7.01
CA CYS A 29 6.81 -19.63 -6.64
C CYS A 29 5.98 -19.56 -7.93
N THR A 30 5.15 -20.56 -8.17
CA THR A 30 4.14 -20.54 -9.24
C THR A 30 2.94 -19.73 -8.75
N PRO A 31 2.70 -18.47 -9.15
CA PRO A 31 1.46 -17.80 -8.79
C PRO A 31 0.25 -18.46 -9.46
N ILE A 32 -0.83 -18.62 -8.69
CA ILE A 32 -2.16 -18.86 -9.23
C ILE A 32 -2.86 -17.51 -9.35
N ALA A 33 -3.21 -17.09 -10.55
CA ALA A 33 -4.06 -15.92 -10.78
C ALA A 33 -5.45 -16.38 -11.18
N THR A 34 -6.47 -16.02 -10.39
CA THR A 34 -7.86 -16.22 -10.78
C THR A 34 -8.40 -14.85 -11.20
N GLN A 35 -8.70 -14.72 -12.50
CA GLN A 35 -9.33 -13.54 -13.08
C GLN A 35 -10.50 -13.97 -13.95
N ARG A 36 -11.66 -13.32 -13.78
CA ARG A 36 -12.88 -13.61 -14.55
C ARG A 36 -12.82 -13.09 -16.00
N LYS A 37 -11.93 -12.14 -16.30
CA LYS A 37 -11.97 -11.32 -17.54
C LYS A 37 -10.60 -11.04 -18.20
N SER A 38 -9.57 -11.84 -17.95
CA SER A 38 -8.30 -11.68 -18.68
C SER A 38 -8.05 -12.84 -19.62
N ASP A 39 -8.00 -12.51 -20.90
CA ASP A 39 -7.40 -13.38 -21.90
C ASP A 39 -5.90 -13.54 -21.57
N PRO A 40 -5.32 -14.75 -21.56
CA PRO A 40 -3.88 -14.96 -21.50
C PRO A 40 -3.06 -14.05 -22.44
N GLN A 41 -3.63 -13.67 -23.58
CA GLN A 41 -3.04 -12.70 -24.54
C GLN A 41 -2.88 -11.29 -23.95
N THR A 42 -3.68 -10.93 -22.94
CA THR A 42 -3.65 -9.62 -22.29
C THR A 42 -2.65 -9.58 -21.12
N PHE A 43 -2.58 -10.65 -20.32
CA PHE A 43 -1.74 -10.65 -19.11
C PHE A 43 -0.28 -11.07 -19.38
N SER A 44 -0.06 -12.08 -20.22
CA SER A 44 1.28 -12.65 -20.46
C SER A 44 2.29 -11.62 -21.00
N PRO A 45 1.93 -10.75 -21.97
CA PRO A 45 2.85 -9.71 -22.44
C PRO A 45 3.25 -8.71 -21.35
N ARG A 46 2.32 -8.35 -20.47
CA ARG A 46 2.59 -7.42 -19.36
C ARG A 46 3.50 -8.04 -18.31
N ILE A 47 3.32 -9.32 -18.01
CA ILE A 47 4.22 -10.05 -17.11
C ILE A 47 5.64 -10.08 -17.67
N LYS A 48 5.79 -10.38 -18.97
CA LYS A 48 7.11 -10.36 -19.62
C LYS A 48 7.74 -8.97 -19.58
N ALA A 49 6.96 -7.92 -19.89
CA ALA A 49 7.43 -6.53 -19.85
C ALA A 49 7.91 -6.10 -18.45
N LEU A 50 7.32 -6.66 -17.39
CA LEU A 50 7.71 -6.42 -15.99
C LEU A 50 8.81 -7.39 -15.49
N GLY A 51 9.41 -8.20 -16.38
CA GLY A 51 10.49 -9.14 -16.07
C GLY A 51 10.04 -10.46 -15.44
N GLY A 52 8.74 -10.72 -15.38
CA GLY A 52 8.17 -11.97 -14.90
C GLY A 52 8.21 -13.09 -15.94
N ASN A 53 8.05 -14.34 -15.47
CA ASN A 53 7.95 -15.51 -16.33
C ASN A 53 6.50 -16.03 -16.37
N PRO A 54 5.78 -15.87 -17.50
CA PRO A 54 4.39 -16.36 -17.64
C PRO A 54 4.23 -17.87 -17.51
N ASP A 55 5.26 -18.66 -17.83
CA ASP A 55 5.19 -20.13 -17.76
C ASP A 55 5.11 -20.63 -16.30
N LYS A 56 5.50 -19.77 -15.36
CA LYS A 56 5.32 -20.02 -13.92
C LYS A 56 3.96 -19.55 -13.41
N ILE A 57 3.07 -19.06 -14.26
CA ILE A 57 1.77 -18.53 -13.84
C ILE A 57 0.69 -19.49 -14.30
N TRP A 58 -0.06 -20.04 -13.35
CA TRP A 58 -1.27 -20.76 -13.66
C TRP A 58 -2.47 -19.82 -13.56
N VAL A 59 -3.28 -19.79 -14.62
CA VAL A 59 -4.51 -18.99 -14.68
C VAL A 59 -5.71 -19.93 -14.71
N GLN A 60 -6.71 -19.64 -13.88
CA GLN A 60 -7.96 -20.40 -13.88
C GLN A 60 -8.73 -20.14 -15.19
N GLY A 61 -8.82 -21.14 -16.06
CA GLY A 61 -9.48 -21.01 -17.36
C GLY A 61 -11.00 -20.90 -17.31
N LYS A 62 -11.66 -21.69 -16.44
CA LYS A 62 -13.12 -21.62 -16.24
C LYS A 62 -13.43 -20.99 -14.89
N TYR A 63 -14.23 -19.93 -14.93
CA TYR A 63 -14.77 -19.29 -13.73
C TYR A 63 -15.52 -20.28 -12.84
N SER A 64 -15.30 -20.18 -11.53
CA SER A 64 -16.03 -20.92 -10.51
C SER A 64 -16.11 -20.05 -9.24
N ALA A 65 -17.32 -19.92 -8.68
CA ALA A 65 -17.54 -19.22 -7.42
C ALA A 65 -16.99 -20.04 -6.24
N PHE A 66 -16.77 -19.43 -5.07
CA PHE A 66 -16.40 -20.12 -3.83
C PHE A 66 -17.61 -20.73 -3.12
N ASP A 67 -18.40 -21.47 -3.89
CA ASP A 67 -19.25 -22.52 -3.37
C ASP A 67 -18.40 -23.78 -3.10
N ASP A 68 -19.04 -24.85 -2.66
CA ASP A 68 -18.33 -26.08 -2.31
C ASP A 68 -17.56 -26.66 -3.51
N ASP A 69 -18.09 -26.56 -4.73
CA ASP A 69 -17.45 -27.05 -5.95
C ASP A 69 -16.24 -26.20 -6.34
N GLY A 70 -16.34 -24.88 -6.29
CA GLY A 70 -15.22 -24.02 -6.62
C GLY A 70 -14.13 -24.02 -5.56
N LEU A 71 -14.46 -24.16 -4.28
CA LEU A 71 -13.47 -24.37 -3.22
C LEU A 71 -12.76 -25.73 -3.39
N ARG A 72 -13.49 -26.79 -3.76
CA ARG A 72 -12.87 -28.09 -4.14
C ARG A 72 -11.93 -27.93 -5.33
N THR A 73 -12.36 -27.20 -6.35
CA THR A 73 -11.57 -26.93 -7.56
C THR A 73 -10.31 -26.15 -7.23
N LEU A 74 -10.41 -25.10 -6.41
CA LEU A 74 -9.25 -24.32 -5.94
C LEU A 74 -8.28 -25.22 -5.17
N ARG A 75 -8.76 -26.01 -4.20
CA ARG A 75 -7.94 -26.96 -3.44
C ARG A 75 -7.23 -27.96 -4.36
N HIS A 76 -7.90 -28.47 -5.40
CA HIS A 76 -7.30 -29.35 -6.39
C HIS A 76 -6.12 -28.67 -7.12
N HIS A 77 -6.31 -27.44 -7.60
CA HIS A 77 -5.25 -26.70 -8.28
C HIS A 77 -4.09 -26.33 -7.35
N VAL A 78 -4.36 -25.92 -6.11
CA VAL A 78 -3.32 -25.63 -5.12
C VAL A 78 -2.48 -26.88 -4.84
N ARG A 79 -3.10 -28.05 -4.67
CA ARG A 79 -2.38 -29.33 -4.48
C ARG A 79 -1.55 -29.72 -5.70
N ARG A 80 -2.09 -29.52 -6.90
CA ARG A 80 -1.43 -29.88 -8.17
C ARG A 80 -0.25 -28.97 -8.49
N HIS A 81 -0.42 -27.66 -8.31
CA HIS A 81 0.54 -26.65 -8.77
C HIS A 81 1.46 -26.12 -7.65
N LYS A 82 1.12 -26.37 -6.37
CA LYS A 82 1.88 -25.98 -5.18
C LYS A 82 2.34 -24.51 -5.23
N PRO A 83 1.41 -23.56 -5.37
CA PRO A 83 1.76 -22.17 -5.56
C PRO A 83 2.40 -21.55 -4.31
N GLY A 84 3.32 -20.60 -4.51
CA GLY A 84 3.77 -19.73 -3.41
C GLY A 84 2.87 -18.51 -3.20
N LEU A 85 2.01 -18.19 -4.19
CA LEU A 85 1.11 -17.05 -4.18
C LEU A 85 -0.20 -17.39 -4.89
N ILE A 86 -1.33 -17.04 -4.28
CA ILE A 86 -2.67 -17.14 -4.86
C ILE A 86 -3.23 -15.72 -4.95
N VAL A 87 -3.60 -15.27 -6.15
CA VAL A 87 -4.13 -13.93 -6.42
C VAL A 87 -5.58 -14.03 -6.84
N LEU A 88 -6.46 -13.34 -6.11
CA LEU A 88 -7.90 -13.27 -6.38
C LEU A 88 -8.28 -11.86 -6.84
N ASP A 89 -8.71 -11.73 -8.10
CA ASP A 89 -8.89 -10.41 -8.72
C ASP A 89 -10.21 -10.22 -9.50
N PRO A 90 -11.15 -9.42 -8.96
CA PRO A 90 -11.32 -9.07 -7.55
C PRO A 90 -11.89 -10.24 -6.72
N LEU A 91 -11.65 -10.24 -5.40
CA LEU A 91 -12.25 -11.20 -4.45
C LEU A 91 -13.76 -11.38 -4.65
N PHE A 92 -14.49 -10.28 -4.87
CA PHE A 92 -15.94 -10.27 -5.01
C PHE A 92 -16.46 -11.01 -6.24
N ASN A 93 -15.63 -11.22 -7.25
CA ASN A 93 -16.03 -12.03 -8.38
C ASN A 93 -16.24 -13.49 -8.00
N TYR A 94 -15.66 -13.96 -6.88
CA TYR A 94 -15.73 -15.34 -6.44
C TYR A 94 -16.78 -15.57 -5.35
N VAL A 95 -17.50 -14.54 -4.91
CA VAL A 95 -18.60 -14.75 -3.95
C VAL A 95 -19.78 -15.38 -4.70
N PRO A 96 -20.34 -16.50 -4.21
CA PRO A 96 -21.52 -17.14 -4.79
C PRO A 96 -22.69 -16.17 -4.98
N ALA A 97 -23.48 -16.37 -6.04
CA ALA A 97 -24.56 -15.45 -6.40
C ALA A 97 -25.72 -15.44 -5.38
N ASP A 98 -25.88 -16.53 -4.65
CA ASP A 98 -26.83 -16.70 -3.55
C ASP A 98 -26.32 -16.14 -2.21
N ARG A 99 -25.08 -15.63 -2.17
CA ARG A 99 -24.44 -15.05 -0.99
C ARG A 99 -24.30 -13.54 -1.08
N ASN A 100 -24.52 -12.86 0.03
CA ASN A 100 -24.29 -11.44 0.21
C ASN A 100 -22.84 -11.18 0.65
N ALA A 101 -22.03 -10.64 -0.25
CA ALA A 101 -20.64 -10.29 0.02
C ALA A 101 -20.43 -9.17 1.06
N TYR A 102 -21.50 -8.49 1.47
CA TYR A 102 -21.50 -7.49 2.54
C TYR A 102 -22.04 -8.03 3.86
N SER A 103 -22.53 -9.28 3.89
CA SER A 103 -22.87 -10.00 5.12
C SER A 103 -21.58 -10.42 5.83
N PRO A 104 -21.32 -9.92 7.06
CA PRO A 104 -20.11 -10.29 7.80
C PRO A 104 -19.97 -11.80 7.98
N ASN A 105 -21.07 -12.52 8.22
CA ASN A 105 -21.00 -13.96 8.46
C ASN A 105 -20.56 -14.72 7.20
N GLU A 106 -21.12 -14.37 6.04
CA GLU A 106 -20.84 -15.06 4.78
C GLU A 106 -19.44 -14.75 4.25
N ILE A 107 -19.01 -13.49 4.32
CA ILE A 107 -17.66 -13.12 3.88
C ILE A 107 -16.60 -13.76 4.79
N ARG A 108 -16.84 -13.83 6.10
CA ARG A 108 -15.90 -14.48 7.03
C ARG A 108 -15.80 -15.98 6.79
N ALA A 109 -16.89 -16.65 6.45
CA ALA A 109 -16.85 -18.07 6.07
C ALA A 109 -15.94 -18.29 4.86
N ILE A 110 -16.12 -17.50 3.78
CA ILE A 110 -15.26 -17.57 2.58
C ILE A 110 -13.80 -17.26 2.94
N MET A 111 -13.56 -16.23 3.75
CA MET A 111 -12.20 -15.84 4.17
C MET A 111 -11.54 -16.91 5.05
N GLY A 112 -12.31 -17.64 5.86
CA GLY A 112 -11.84 -18.77 6.65
C GLY A 112 -11.33 -19.92 5.77
N GLU A 113 -12.12 -20.30 4.75
CA GLU A 113 -11.73 -21.31 3.77
C GLU A 113 -10.44 -20.93 3.02
N LEU A 114 -10.31 -19.66 2.61
CA LEU A 114 -9.10 -19.15 1.96
C LEU A 114 -7.89 -19.16 2.89
N ASN A 115 -8.08 -18.87 4.19
CA ASN A 115 -7.02 -18.93 5.18
C ASN A 115 -6.52 -20.36 5.37
N GLU A 116 -7.42 -21.34 5.49
CA GLU A 116 -7.06 -22.75 5.60
C GLU A 116 -6.30 -23.25 4.35
N ILE A 117 -6.73 -22.85 3.15
CA ILE A 117 -6.04 -23.17 1.90
C ILE A 117 -4.63 -22.56 1.89
N GLY A 118 -4.47 -21.29 2.28
CA GLY A 118 -3.17 -20.63 2.37
C GLY A 118 -2.24 -21.29 3.38
N GLU A 119 -2.73 -21.57 4.58
CA GLU A 119 -1.97 -22.21 5.66
C GLU A 119 -1.53 -23.63 5.29
N SER A 120 -2.46 -24.47 4.80
CA SER A 120 -2.17 -25.87 4.44
C SER A 120 -1.23 -26.02 3.24
N SER A 121 -1.12 -25.00 2.39
CA SER A 121 -0.25 -25.00 1.21
C SER A 121 1.01 -24.15 1.35
N ASN A 122 1.18 -23.46 2.49
CA ASN A 122 2.23 -22.47 2.70
C ASN A 122 2.27 -21.39 1.59
N ALA A 123 1.08 -21.00 1.10
CA ALA A 123 0.91 -20.02 0.04
C ALA A 123 0.40 -18.69 0.61
N ALA A 124 0.94 -17.58 0.11
CA ALA A 124 0.37 -16.27 0.39
C ALA A 124 -0.93 -16.08 -0.42
N VAL A 125 -1.99 -15.59 0.22
CA VAL A 125 -3.25 -15.23 -0.47
C VAL A 125 -3.32 -13.71 -0.62
N LEU A 126 -3.27 -13.21 -1.86
CA LEU A 126 -3.38 -11.81 -2.21
C LEU A 126 -4.79 -11.52 -2.77
N LEU A 127 -5.48 -10.60 -2.09
CA LEU A 127 -6.85 -10.23 -2.43
C LEU A 127 -6.87 -8.84 -3.08
N ILE A 128 -7.35 -8.76 -4.30
CA ILE A 128 -7.63 -7.49 -4.96
C ILE A 128 -9.11 -7.16 -4.72
N ARG A 129 -9.37 -5.92 -4.27
CA ARG A 129 -10.73 -5.41 -4.07
C ARG A 129 -10.84 -3.98 -4.55
N HIS A 130 -11.99 -3.65 -5.12
CA HIS A 130 -12.31 -2.28 -5.50
C HIS A 130 -12.58 -1.41 -4.27
N LEU A 131 -12.35 -0.11 -4.39
CA LEU A 131 -12.80 0.86 -3.40
C LEU A 131 -14.30 1.13 -3.58
N THR A 132 -15.03 1.35 -2.48
CA THR A 132 -16.43 1.77 -2.50
C THR A 132 -16.52 3.26 -2.87
N LYS A 133 -17.53 3.63 -3.66
CA LYS A 133 -17.82 5.03 -4.00
C LYS A 133 -18.23 5.86 -2.78
N THR A 134 -18.74 5.22 -1.74
CA THR A 134 -19.15 5.86 -0.49
C THR A 134 -17.92 6.24 0.33
N LYS A 135 -17.72 7.54 0.54
CA LYS A 135 -16.71 8.07 1.45
C LYS A 135 -17.08 7.63 2.88
N ARG A 136 -16.32 6.69 3.44
CA ARG A 136 -16.36 6.35 4.88
C ARG A 136 -15.24 7.11 5.60
N ASP A 137 -15.48 7.46 6.86
CA ASP A 137 -14.60 8.32 7.68
C ASP A 137 -13.14 7.85 7.75
N LYS A 138 -12.89 6.53 7.72
CA LYS A 138 -11.52 5.97 7.69
C LYS A 138 -11.22 5.28 6.36
N GLN A 139 -10.10 5.66 5.76
CA GLN A 139 -9.64 5.13 4.47
C GLN A 139 -9.42 3.62 4.46
N ILE A 140 -9.10 3.02 5.62
CA ILE A 140 -8.98 1.55 5.78
C ILE A 140 -10.30 0.80 5.53
N TYR A 141 -11.45 1.47 5.67
CA TYR A 141 -12.79 0.89 5.51
C TYR A 141 -13.43 1.15 4.16
N GLN A 142 -12.73 1.86 3.26
CA GLN A 142 -13.24 2.22 1.93
C GLN A 142 -13.07 1.10 0.89
N GLY A 143 -12.59 -0.08 1.28
CA GLY A 143 -12.56 -1.24 0.38
C GLY A 143 -13.90 -1.99 0.36
N ALA A 144 -14.26 -2.52 -0.80
CA ALA A 144 -15.44 -3.38 -0.98
C ALA A 144 -15.42 -4.58 -0.01
N GLY A 145 -16.62 -5.01 0.41
CA GLY A 145 -16.87 -6.00 1.48
C GLY A 145 -16.50 -5.55 2.89
N GLY A 146 -16.23 -4.26 3.07
CA GLY A 146 -16.24 -3.63 4.38
C GLY A 146 -15.09 -4.03 5.30
N ILE A 147 -15.39 -3.95 6.61
CA ILE A 147 -14.43 -4.09 7.71
C ILE A 147 -13.94 -5.53 7.84
N ASP A 148 -14.76 -6.51 7.47
CA ASP A 148 -14.46 -7.92 7.68
C ASP A 148 -13.29 -8.41 6.81
N VAL A 149 -13.29 -8.04 5.52
CA VAL A 149 -12.18 -8.41 4.61
C VAL A 149 -10.86 -7.82 5.10
N ILE A 150 -10.85 -6.54 5.51
CA ILE A 150 -9.64 -5.90 6.02
C ILE A 150 -9.26 -6.43 7.40
N GLY A 151 -10.24 -6.86 8.21
CA GLY A 151 -10.04 -7.50 9.51
C GLY A 151 -9.24 -8.79 9.41
N PHE A 152 -9.53 -9.61 8.40
CA PHE A 152 -8.82 -10.87 8.13
C PHE A 152 -7.40 -10.67 7.57
N ALA A 153 -7.20 -9.65 6.75
CA ALA A 153 -5.90 -9.42 6.12
C ALA A 153 -4.80 -9.14 7.16
N ARG A 154 -3.62 -9.77 7.02
CA ARG A 154 -2.46 -9.51 7.89
C ARG A 154 -1.69 -8.25 7.50
N SER A 155 -1.69 -7.96 6.20
CA SER A 155 -1.18 -6.72 5.62
C SER A 155 -2.18 -6.20 4.60
N ALA A 156 -2.25 -4.88 4.42
CA ALA A 156 -3.03 -4.27 3.37
C ALA A 156 -2.30 -3.08 2.78
N ILE A 157 -2.35 -2.98 1.46
CA ILE A 157 -1.76 -1.91 0.68
C ILE A 157 -2.88 -1.18 -0.06
N ARG A 158 -2.76 0.14 -0.16
CA ARG A 158 -3.64 0.98 -0.95
C ARG A 158 -2.83 1.78 -1.97
N ILE A 159 -3.34 1.85 -3.19
CA ILE A 159 -2.75 2.67 -4.25
C ILE A 159 -3.50 3.99 -4.29
N GLU A 160 -2.76 5.10 -4.24
CA GLU A 160 -3.26 6.46 -4.23
C GLU A 160 -2.54 7.32 -5.27
N LYS A 161 -3.16 8.45 -5.64
CA LYS A 161 -2.45 9.50 -6.38
C LYS A 161 -1.45 10.19 -5.47
N HIS A 162 -0.31 10.59 -6.00
CA HIS A 162 0.60 11.45 -5.23
C HIS A 162 -0.04 12.85 -5.11
N PRO A 163 -0.06 13.47 -3.91
CA PRO A 163 -0.75 14.75 -3.69
C PRO A 163 -0.11 15.90 -4.46
N ASP A 164 1.22 15.86 -4.62
CA ASP A 164 1.98 16.97 -5.22
C ASP A 164 2.32 16.74 -6.71
N ASN A 165 2.09 15.55 -7.26
CA ASN A 165 2.45 15.23 -8.64
C ASN A 165 1.45 14.23 -9.27
N PRO A 166 0.65 14.65 -10.25
CA PRO A 166 -0.42 13.83 -10.83
C PRO A 166 0.08 12.60 -11.61
N ASP A 167 1.34 12.60 -12.06
CA ASP A 167 1.94 11.50 -12.82
C ASP A 167 2.44 10.37 -11.90
N LEU A 168 2.61 10.67 -10.61
CA LEU A 168 3.08 9.72 -9.60
C LEU A 168 1.91 9.00 -8.90
N ARG A 169 2.23 7.80 -8.40
CA ARG A 169 1.36 6.98 -7.56
C ARG A 169 2.07 6.63 -6.27
N LEU A 170 1.28 6.54 -5.20
CA LEU A 170 1.70 6.12 -3.88
C LEU A 170 1.15 4.73 -3.56
N MET A 171 2.03 3.83 -3.15
CA MET A 171 1.69 2.54 -2.58
C MET A 171 1.84 2.65 -1.06
N VAL A 172 0.72 2.76 -0.38
CA VAL A 172 0.64 3.07 1.05
C VAL A 172 0.33 1.81 1.86
N HIS A 173 1.13 1.54 2.89
CA HIS A 173 0.89 0.44 3.82
C HIS A 173 -0.22 0.84 4.81
N LEU A 174 -1.40 0.26 4.62
CA LEU A 174 -2.64 0.60 5.31
C LEU A 174 -2.88 -0.22 6.58
N LYS A 175 -2.39 -1.47 6.62
CA LYS A 175 -2.49 -2.38 7.77
C LYS A 175 -1.25 -3.25 7.85
N TRP A 176 -0.69 -3.47 9.05
CA TRP A 176 0.59 -4.14 9.27
C TRP A 176 0.64 -4.99 10.56
N ASN A 177 -0.12 -6.08 10.66
CA ASN A 177 -0.19 -6.84 11.92
C ASN A 177 1.12 -7.58 12.30
N LEU A 178 2.02 -7.79 11.34
CA LEU A 178 3.22 -8.63 11.51
C LEU A 178 4.53 -7.83 11.52
N THR A 179 4.46 -6.51 11.42
CA THR A 179 5.63 -5.64 11.28
C THR A 179 5.31 -4.22 11.77
N THR A 180 6.27 -3.31 11.76
CA THR A 180 6.01 -1.86 11.88
C THR A 180 5.46 -1.31 10.57
N GLN A 181 4.74 -0.18 10.62
CA GLN A 181 4.31 0.50 9.40
C GLN A 181 5.52 0.81 8.52
N SER A 182 5.51 0.31 7.28
CA SER A 182 6.55 0.64 6.31
C SER A 182 6.32 2.02 5.71
N LYS A 183 7.39 2.66 5.25
CA LYS A 183 7.28 3.83 4.37
C LYS A 183 6.45 3.49 3.13
N SER A 184 5.79 4.50 2.58
CA SER A 184 5.08 4.35 1.30
C SER A 184 6.09 4.29 0.16
N TRP A 185 5.73 3.63 -0.92
CA TRP A 185 6.54 3.61 -2.14
C TRP A 185 5.94 4.51 -3.21
N VAL A 186 6.79 5.23 -3.92
CA VAL A 186 6.41 6.09 -5.04
C VAL A 186 6.77 5.37 -6.33
N TYR A 187 5.84 5.37 -7.28
CA TYR A 187 6.11 4.88 -8.62
C TYR A 187 5.35 5.69 -9.66
N GLU A 188 5.74 5.53 -10.91
CA GLU A 188 5.00 6.02 -12.07
C GLU A 188 4.84 4.90 -13.10
N VAL A 189 3.88 5.10 -14.00
CA VAL A 189 3.61 4.19 -15.10
C VAL A 189 4.16 4.84 -16.37
N VAL A 190 5.28 4.34 -16.87
CA VAL A 190 5.98 4.90 -18.02
C VAL A 190 5.85 4.00 -19.23
N LYS A 191 5.71 4.59 -20.41
CA LYS A 191 5.89 3.90 -21.68
C LYS A 191 7.31 4.21 -22.17
N LYS A 192 8.13 3.19 -22.37
CA LYS A 192 9.46 3.36 -22.96
C LYS A 192 9.35 3.50 -24.47
N ASP A 193 10.24 4.29 -25.06
CA ASP A 193 10.31 4.44 -26.51
C ASP A 193 10.58 3.09 -27.18
N GLY A 194 9.76 2.74 -28.17
CA GLY A 194 9.83 1.46 -28.87
C GLY A 194 9.17 0.28 -28.15
N GLU A 195 8.60 0.46 -26.96
CA GLU A 195 7.80 -0.57 -26.27
C GLU A 195 6.29 -0.28 -26.34
N ASP A 196 5.49 -1.30 -26.64
CA ASP A 196 4.04 -1.16 -26.75
C ASP A 196 3.33 -1.07 -25.40
N LEU A 197 3.93 -1.62 -24.35
CA LEU A 197 3.32 -1.75 -23.03
C LEU A 197 3.99 -0.84 -22.00
N PRO A 198 3.21 -0.18 -21.12
CA PRO A 198 3.79 0.59 -20.04
C PRO A 198 4.35 -0.32 -18.94
N ILE A 199 5.38 0.17 -18.24
CA ILE A 199 6.02 -0.49 -17.10
C ILE A 199 5.91 0.37 -15.84
N ILE A 200 6.13 -0.27 -14.68
CA ILE A 200 6.22 0.43 -13.39
C ILE A 200 7.66 0.89 -13.18
N GLN A 201 7.87 2.20 -13.03
CA GLN A 201 9.15 2.75 -12.62
C GLN A 201 9.07 3.22 -11.16
N TRP A 202 9.79 2.54 -10.27
CA TRP A 202 9.90 2.91 -8.87
C TRP A 202 10.74 4.19 -8.71
N ARG A 203 10.22 5.15 -7.95
CA ARG A 203 10.88 6.44 -7.65
C ARG A 203 11.45 6.50 -6.22
N GLY A 204 11.23 5.47 -5.41
CA GLY A 204 11.77 5.33 -4.07
C GLY A 204 10.70 5.33 -2.98
N GLN A 205 11.13 5.59 -1.74
CA GLN A 205 10.25 5.63 -0.58
C GLN A 205 9.82 7.07 -0.25
N SER A 206 8.63 7.21 0.32
CA SER A 206 8.06 8.47 0.81
C SER A 206 7.52 8.28 2.22
N ASP A 207 7.64 9.34 3.02
CA ASP A 207 7.08 9.38 4.37
C ASP A 207 5.57 9.68 4.38
N ILE A 208 4.96 10.00 3.22
CA ILE A 208 3.51 10.21 3.08
C ILE A 208 2.78 8.92 3.49
N SER A 209 1.93 8.99 4.51
CA SER A 209 1.08 7.90 4.97
C SER A 209 -0.39 8.16 4.62
N ILE A 210 -1.23 7.16 4.87
CA ILE A 210 -2.66 7.24 4.56
C ILE A 210 -3.36 8.41 5.27
N ASP A 211 -2.92 8.74 6.49
CA ASP A 211 -3.50 9.80 7.31
C ASP A 211 -3.23 11.20 6.72
N ASP A 212 -2.19 11.34 5.91
CA ASP A 212 -1.88 12.60 5.22
C ASP A 212 -2.71 12.78 3.95
N LEU A 213 -3.29 11.69 3.44
CA LEU A 213 -4.19 11.66 2.31
C LEU A 213 -5.66 11.81 2.75
N GLY A 214 -5.92 11.86 4.06
CA GLY A 214 -7.25 11.97 4.67
C GLY A 214 -7.80 13.40 4.68
N SER A 215 -8.75 13.66 3.78
CA SER A 215 -9.82 14.68 3.81
C SER A 215 -9.55 16.00 4.57
N ASP A 216 -9.17 17.03 3.80
CA ASP A 216 -9.85 18.32 3.90
C ASP A 216 -10.75 18.45 2.66
N ASP A 217 -12.06 18.49 2.90
CA ASP A 217 -13.14 18.54 1.89
C ASP A 217 -13.25 19.94 1.25
N SER A 218 -12.32 20.27 0.36
CA SER A 218 -12.61 21.23 -0.70
C SER A 218 -11.68 20.98 -1.87
N ASP A 219 -12.26 20.81 -3.06
CA ASP A 219 -11.53 20.79 -4.34
C ASP A 219 -10.73 22.09 -4.61
N GLU A 220 -10.75 23.06 -3.69
CA GLU A 220 -10.03 24.33 -3.75
C GLU A 220 -8.93 24.51 -2.68
N ARG A 221 -8.79 23.62 -1.67
CA ARG A 221 -7.72 23.76 -0.66
C ARG A 221 -6.49 22.96 -1.09
N PRO A 222 -5.29 23.56 -1.04
CA PRO A 222 -4.06 22.81 -1.25
C PRO A 222 -3.98 21.63 -0.26
N PRO A 223 -3.32 20.52 -0.61
CA PRO A 223 -3.20 19.36 0.27
C PRO A 223 -2.61 19.79 1.62
N PRO A 224 -2.96 19.14 2.75
CA PRO A 224 -2.57 19.56 4.11
C PRO A 224 -1.05 19.79 4.26
N ARG A 225 -0.23 19.07 3.50
CA ARG A 225 1.22 19.26 3.43
C ARG A 225 1.61 20.60 2.81
N ARG A 226 0.99 20.97 1.69
CA ARG A 226 1.22 22.26 1.01
C ARG A 226 0.79 23.41 1.90
N ASN A 227 -0.33 23.27 2.61
CA ASN A 227 -0.75 24.23 3.64
C ASN A 227 0.29 24.36 4.76
N ALA A 228 0.85 23.25 5.27
CA ALA A 228 1.87 23.31 6.33
C ALA A 228 3.20 23.93 5.89
N VAL A 229 3.61 23.72 4.64
CA VAL A 229 4.81 24.35 4.06
C VAL A 229 4.59 25.84 3.86
N GLU A 230 3.44 26.24 3.29
CA GLU A 230 3.07 27.65 3.10
C GLU A 230 2.92 28.37 4.45
N PHE A 231 2.31 27.71 5.44
CA PHE A 231 2.23 28.17 6.82
C PHE A 231 3.62 28.45 7.42
N LEU A 232 4.53 27.47 7.39
CA LEU A 232 5.87 27.65 7.95
C LEU A 232 6.68 28.73 7.20
N ARG A 233 6.53 28.84 5.87
CA ARG A 233 7.15 29.92 5.10
C ARG A 233 6.61 31.28 5.53
N ALA A 234 5.30 31.42 5.67
CA ALA A 234 4.66 32.67 6.05
C ALA A 234 5.06 33.11 7.47
N GLU A 235 5.06 32.18 8.43
CA GLU A 235 5.37 32.48 9.83
C GLU A 235 6.85 32.77 10.07
N LEU A 236 7.75 32.17 9.28
CA LEU A 236 9.20 32.29 9.46
C LEU A 236 9.86 33.31 8.51
N LYS A 237 9.08 33.96 7.63
CA LYS A 237 9.61 34.92 6.64
C LYS A 237 10.33 36.11 7.30
N ASP A 238 9.80 36.58 8.43
CA ASP A 238 10.28 37.78 9.13
C ASP A 238 11.33 37.44 10.21
N GLY A 239 11.71 36.16 10.33
CA GLY A 239 12.78 35.71 11.21
C GLY A 239 12.42 34.54 12.14
N PRO A 240 13.28 34.24 13.13
CA PRO A 240 13.11 33.10 14.01
C PRO A 240 11.89 33.23 14.92
N MET A 241 11.07 32.18 15.00
CA MET A 241 9.86 32.13 15.85
C MET A 241 9.92 30.99 16.88
N PRO A 242 9.33 31.14 18.07
CA PRO A 242 9.28 30.08 19.07
C PRO A 242 8.49 28.85 18.58
N ALA A 243 9.09 27.66 18.71
CA ALA A 243 8.48 26.40 18.28
C ALA A 243 7.11 26.14 18.92
N LYS A 244 6.95 26.51 20.21
CA LYS A 244 5.69 26.37 20.93
C LYS A 244 4.56 27.18 20.28
N TYR A 245 4.85 28.41 19.89
CA TYR A 245 3.88 29.29 19.22
C TYR A 245 3.46 28.71 17.86
N LEU A 246 4.44 28.24 17.08
CA LEU A 246 4.17 27.65 15.77
C LEU A 246 3.32 26.37 15.88
N LEU A 247 3.57 25.53 16.88
CA LEU A 247 2.79 24.31 17.12
C LEU A 247 1.33 24.61 17.51
N GLU A 248 1.12 25.55 18.43
CA GLU A 248 -0.24 25.97 18.85
C GLU A 248 -1.01 26.62 17.69
N LYS A 249 -0.34 27.48 16.91
CA LYS A 249 -0.96 28.14 15.75
C LYS A 249 -1.27 27.15 14.63
N ALA A 250 -0.35 26.23 14.34
CA ALA A 250 -0.57 25.14 13.39
C ALA A 250 -1.78 24.28 13.77
N GLU A 251 -1.91 23.91 15.06
CA GLU A 251 -3.06 23.15 15.54
C GLU A 251 -4.39 23.90 15.37
N ASN A 252 -4.40 25.22 15.66
CA ASN A 252 -5.57 26.07 15.43
C ASN A 252 -5.95 26.20 13.95
N GLU A 253 -4.98 26.06 13.03
CA GLU A 253 -5.19 26.04 11.58
C GLU A 253 -5.46 24.62 11.04
N GLY A 254 -5.65 23.63 11.92
CA GLY A 254 -5.93 22.24 11.54
C GLY A 254 -4.71 21.45 11.08
N ILE A 255 -3.50 22.02 11.17
CA ILE A 255 -2.25 21.37 10.79
C ILE A 255 -1.78 20.47 11.94
N LYS A 256 -1.91 19.16 11.75
CA LYS A 256 -1.41 18.16 12.72
C LYS A 256 0.11 18.30 12.89
N LYS A 257 0.60 18.12 14.12
CA LYS A 257 2.03 18.17 14.46
C LYS A 257 2.91 17.36 13.51
N ARG A 258 2.48 16.16 13.11
CA ARG A 258 3.22 15.29 12.18
C ARG A 258 3.39 15.93 10.80
N THR A 259 2.35 16.60 10.28
CA THR A 259 2.39 17.32 9.01
C THR A 259 3.34 18.51 9.11
N LEU A 260 3.30 19.24 10.23
CA LEU A 260 4.21 20.35 10.50
C LEU A 260 5.67 19.90 10.62
N ASP A 261 5.96 18.79 11.31
CA ASP A 261 7.31 18.24 11.45
C ASP A 261 7.92 17.81 10.11
N ARG A 262 7.10 17.36 9.17
CA ARG A 262 7.54 17.04 7.81
C ARG A 262 7.76 18.28 6.97
N ALA A 263 6.86 19.28 7.03
CA ALA A 263 7.06 20.56 6.38
C ALA A 263 8.35 21.24 6.87
N LYS A 264 8.61 21.16 8.18
CA LYS A 264 9.87 21.59 8.81
C LYS A 264 11.09 20.88 8.21
N SER A 265 10.99 19.57 7.99
CA SER A 265 12.06 18.76 7.38
C SER A 265 12.27 19.10 5.91
N GLU A 266 11.19 19.31 5.15
CA GLU A 266 11.22 19.68 3.73
C GLU A 266 11.82 21.06 3.49
N LEU A 267 11.50 22.02 4.36
CA LEU A 267 12.05 23.38 4.32
C LEU A 267 13.45 23.49 4.92
N ASN A 268 14.03 22.39 5.41
CA ASN A 268 15.31 22.39 6.13
C ASN A 268 15.35 23.45 7.25
N VAL A 269 14.24 23.60 7.98
CA VAL A 269 14.12 24.57 9.07
C VAL A 269 15.17 24.29 10.13
N ILE A 270 15.90 25.34 10.51
CA ILE A 270 16.95 25.28 11.52
C ILE A 270 16.30 25.41 12.90
N VAL A 271 16.60 24.44 13.77
CA VAL A 271 16.09 24.38 15.14
C VAL A 271 17.22 24.72 16.11
N GLU A 272 17.10 25.86 16.79
CA GLU A 272 18.10 26.38 17.70
C GLU A 272 17.49 26.63 19.09
N GLN A 273 18.33 26.61 20.13
CA GLN A 273 17.91 26.99 21.48
C GLN A 273 18.39 28.40 21.80
N GLN A 274 17.45 29.33 22.02
CA GLN A 274 17.74 30.71 22.40
C GLN A 274 17.06 31.04 23.71
N LYS A 275 17.81 31.55 24.71
CA LYS A 275 17.30 31.94 26.03
C LYS A 275 16.37 30.86 26.66
N ARG A 276 16.78 29.59 26.60
CA ARG A 276 16.04 28.39 27.05
C ARG A 276 14.74 28.07 26.29
N LYS A 277 14.49 28.69 25.13
CA LYS A 277 13.34 28.38 24.26
C LYS A 277 13.85 27.78 22.94
N TRP A 278 13.13 26.78 22.43
CA TRP A 278 13.35 26.27 21.07
C TRP A 278 12.76 27.25 20.07
N VAL A 279 13.59 27.70 19.14
CA VAL A 279 13.21 28.61 18.05
C VAL A 279 13.48 27.94 16.71
N TRP A 280 12.60 28.20 15.76
CA TRP A 280 12.68 27.71 14.38
C TRP A 280 12.97 28.90 13.47
N ARG A 281 13.82 28.71 12.47
CA ARG A 281 14.07 29.71 11.42
C ARG A 281 14.27 29.03 10.08
N LEU A 282 13.95 29.73 9.00
CA LEU A 282 14.34 29.28 7.66
C LEU A 282 15.88 29.35 7.52
N PRO A 283 16.48 28.45 6.73
CA PRO A 283 17.87 28.62 6.31
C PRO A 283 18.01 29.96 5.58
N SER A 284 19.12 30.67 5.81
CA SER A 284 19.45 31.86 5.03
C SER A 284 19.60 31.42 3.57
N ASP A 285 18.98 32.13 2.63
CA ASP A 285 19.24 31.91 1.20
C ASP A 285 20.76 32.00 0.99
N GLY A 286 21.35 30.92 0.50
CA GLY A 286 22.73 30.85 0.03
C GLY A 286 22.77 31.02 -1.48
#